data_AF-A0A3L8PS67-F1
#
_entry.id   AF-A0A3L8PS67-F1
#
_cell.length_a   1.000
_cell.length_b   1.000
_cell.length_c   1.000
_cell.angle_alpha   90.00
_cell.angle_beta   90.00
_cell.angle_gamma   90.00
#
_symmetry.space_group_name_H-M   'P 1'
#
loop_
_entity.id
_entity.type
_entity.pdbx_description
1 polymer ?
#
loop_
_entity_poly.entity_id
_entity_poly.type
_entity_poly.pdbx_seq_one_letter_code
_entity_poly.pdbx_strand_id
1 'polypeptide(L)'
;MVISKNIGNITKSNPNRGYTDVDNCVCLKDLHPYDFKIKYYEDDEEKEVIPYTFEDAIALSNIELFRGLTSSTGMIKKMHDASLKDSVEECVKALYEALDGEKAKMALDLLYDVEPEKLKVPTYIDEGLKWLEKELKHTYQDFVYAEPREVDAPQDLEVF
;
A
#
# COMPACT_ATOMS: atom_id res chain seq x y z
N MET A 1 -7.72 -26.60 23.88
CA MET A 1 -8.57 -25.48 23.44
C MET A 1 -8.45 -25.39 21.94
N VAL A 2 -9.33 -26.12 21.24
CA VAL A 2 -9.40 -26.16 19.78
C VAL A 2 -10.67 -25.40 19.43
N ILE A 3 -10.54 -24.28 18.72
CA ILE A 3 -11.69 -23.66 18.07
C ILE A 3 -11.35 -23.56 16.59
N SER A 4 -11.79 -24.59 15.87
CA SER A 4 -11.87 -24.61 14.42
C SER A 4 -12.88 -23.56 13.99
N LYS A 5 -12.49 -22.64 13.10
CA LYS A 5 -13.43 -21.83 12.31
C LYS A 5 -13.10 -21.98 10.84
N ASN A 6 -13.83 -22.92 10.25
CA ASN A 6 -14.36 -22.97 8.89
C ASN A 6 -13.81 -21.91 7.92
N ILE A 7 -12.98 -22.35 6.98
CA ILE A 7 -12.54 -21.57 5.82
C ILE A 7 -13.70 -21.57 4.82
N GLY A 8 -14.61 -20.62 4.98
CA GLY A 8 -15.68 -20.36 4.02
C GLY A 8 -15.11 -19.63 2.80
N ASN A 9 -15.33 -20.19 1.61
CA ASN A 9 -15.08 -19.54 0.32
C ASN A 9 -15.71 -18.15 0.29
N ILE A 10 -14.89 -17.10 0.18
CA ILE A 10 -15.36 -15.74 -0.06
C ILE A 10 -15.61 -15.62 -1.57
N THR A 11 -16.84 -15.91 -1.98
CA THR A 11 -17.30 -15.62 -3.34
C THR A 11 -17.36 -14.10 -3.53
N LYS A 12 -16.68 -13.61 -4.58
CA LYS A 12 -16.72 -12.23 -5.06
C LYS A 12 -18.15 -11.88 -5.50
N SER A 13 -18.93 -11.24 -4.62
CA SER A 13 -20.02 -10.30 -4.97
C SER A 13 -20.85 -10.01 -3.71
N ASN A 14 -20.49 -8.99 -2.94
CA ASN A 14 -21.47 -8.39 -2.03
C ASN A 14 -22.03 -7.13 -2.70
N PRO A 15 -23.30 -7.13 -3.16
CA PRO A 15 -23.90 -6.02 -3.90
C PRO A 15 -24.28 -4.80 -3.04
N ASN A 16 -24.01 -4.81 -1.72
CA ASN A 16 -24.37 -3.72 -0.79
C ASN A 16 -23.17 -2.90 -0.26
N ARG A 17 -22.02 -2.89 -0.93
CA ARG A 17 -20.84 -2.12 -0.49
C ARG A 17 -20.87 -0.70 -1.08
N GLY A 18 -21.61 0.19 -0.42
CA GLY A 18 -21.64 1.62 -0.76
C GLY A 18 -20.51 2.42 -0.11
N TYR A 19 -20.08 3.50 -0.75
CA TYR A 19 -19.23 4.53 -0.12
C TYR A 19 -19.97 5.22 1.03
N THR A 20 -19.21 5.75 1.98
CA THR A 20 -19.74 6.66 3.01
C THR A 20 -18.84 7.83 3.21
N ASP A 21 -19.47 9.00 3.33
CA ASP A 21 -18.92 10.13 4.09
C ASP A 21 -18.89 9.75 5.57
N VAL A 22 -17.81 9.12 5.99
CA VAL A 22 -17.45 9.08 7.41
C VAL A 22 -16.47 10.22 7.63
N ASP A 23 -16.83 11.17 8.48
CA ASP A 23 -15.98 12.31 8.84
C ASP A 23 -15.44 13.13 7.63
N ASN A 24 -16.31 13.44 6.64
CA ASN A 24 -15.93 14.11 5.38
C ASN A 24 -14.86 13.38 4.54
N CYS A 25 -14.62 12.08 4.80
CA CYS A 25 -13.73 11.24 4.01
C CYS A 25 -14.51 10.29 3.11
N VAL A 26 -14.03 10.12 1.88
CA VAL A 26 -14.52 9.09 0.97
C VAL A 26 -13.74 7.80 1.24
N CYS A 27 -14.42 6.78 1.78
CA CYS A 27 -13.83 5.46 2.01
C CYS A 27 -14.78 4.30 1.67
N LEU A 28 -14.20 3.11 1.48
CA LEU A 28 -14.95 1.87 1.37
C LEU A 28 -15.37 1.39 2.77
N LYS A 29 -16.68 1.30 3.01
CA LYS A 29 -17.27 0.83 4.28
C LYS A 29 -16.59 -0.46 4.79
N ASP A 30 -16.24 -0.42 6.08
CA ASP A 30 -15.96 -1.55 6.99
C ASP A 30 -14.56 -2.15 7.09
N LEU A 31 -13.46 -1.47 6.72
CA LEU A 31 -12.12 -2.01 7.03
C LEU A 31 -11.05 -0.91 7.23
N HIS A 32 -10.73 -0.55 8.47
CA HIS A 32 -9.65 0.43 8.75
C HIS A 32 -8.75 -0.01 9.93
N PRO A 33 -7.50 -0.41 9.65
CA PRO A 33 -6.45 -0.44 10.67
C PRO A 33 -5.48 0.77 10.62
N TYR A 34 -5.55 1.67 9.64
CA TYR A 34 -4.60 2.80 9.51
C TYR A 34 -5.26 4.12 9.03
N ASP A 35 -4.95 5.22 9.72
CA ASP A 35 -5.40 6.59 9.44
C ASP A 35 -4.60 7.28 8.31
N PHE A 36 -4.31 6.57 7.21
CA PHE A 36 -3.63 7.20 6.07
C PHE A 36 -4.65 7.90 5.16
N LYS A 37 -4.64 9.23 5.17
CA LYS A 37 -5.54 10.07 4.37
C LYS A 37 -4.78 10.76 3.24
N ILE A 38 -5.38 10.76 2.05
CA ILE A 38 -4.90 11.47 0.87
C ILE A 38 -5.81 12.68 0.62
N LYS A 39 -5.19 13.83 0.34
CA LYS A 39 -5.91 15.02 -0.14
C LYS A 39 -6.21 14.87 -1.63
N TYR A 40 -7.47 15.04 -1.99
CA TYR A 40 -7.95 15.04 -3.37
C TYR A 40 -8.63 16.39 -3.64
N TYR A 41 -8.41 16.96 -4.82
CA TYR A 41 -9.00 18.24 -5.20
C TYR A 41 -10.03 18.02 -6.32
N GLU A 42 -11.27 18.40 -6.06
CA GLU A 42 -12.41 18.35 -6.98
C GLU A 42 -12.99 19.76 -7.07
N ASP A 43 -12.96 20.38 -8.25
CA ASP A 43 -13.44 21.76 -8.46
C ASP A 43 -12.91 22.79 -7.43
N ASP A 44 -11.61 22.70 -7.11
CA ASP A 44 -10.91 23.48 -6.08
C ASP A 44 -11.37 23.23 -4.62
N GLU A 45 -12.28 22.28 -4.40
CA GLU A 45 -12.66 21.79 -3.08
C GLU A 45 -11.73 20.64 -2.65
N GLU A 46 -11.14 20.77 -1.46
CA GLU A 46 -10.30 19.72 -0.87
C GLU A 46 -11.18 18.67 -0.19
N LYS A 47 -11.05 17.42 -0.64
CA LYS A 47 -11.67 16.23 -0.05
C LYS A 47 -10.59 15.30 0.51
N GLU A 48 -10.96 14.55 1.54
CA GLU A 48 -10.09 13.49 2.08
C GLU A 48 -10.52 12.13 1.57
N VAL A 49 -9.56 11.29 1.18
CA VAL A 49 -9.79 9.92 0.71
C VAL A 49 -8.92 8.97 1.49
N ILE A 50 -9.49 7.84 1.91
CA ILE A 50 -8.74 6.78 2.58
C ILE A 50 -8.60 5.60 1.61
N PRO A 51 -7.40 5.36 1.05
CA PRO A 51 -7.18 4.23 0.18
C PRO A 51 -7.27 2.92 0.96
N TYR A 52 -7.83 1.89 0.33
CA TYR A 52 -8.03 0.58 0.94
C TYR A 52 -6.93 -0.41 0.59
N THR A 53 -6.44 -0.36 -0.65
CA THR A 53 -5.38 -1.25 -1.14
C THR A 53 -4.12 -0.47 -1.52
N PHE A 54 -3.00 -1.19 -1.69
CA PHE A 54 -1.77 -0.60 -2.21
C PHE A 54 -1.99 0.04 -3.59
N GLU A 55 -2.80 -0.61 -4.42
CA GLU A 55 -3.11 -0.17 -5.78
C GLU A 55 -3.83 1.18 -5.77
N ASP A 56 -4.86 1.32 -4.94
CA ASP A 56 -5.59 2.58 -4.79
C ASP A 56 -4.71 3.66 -4.15
N ALA A 57 -3.87 3.30 -3.18
CA ALA A 57 -2.96 4.25 -2.53
C ALA A 57 -1.96 4.84 -3.52
N ILE A 58 -1.41 4.02 -4.43
CA ILE A 58 -0.53 4.48 -5.51
C ILE A 58 -1.30 5.38 -6.49
N ALA A 59 -2.48 4.93 -6.94
CA ALA A 59 -3.30 5.67 -7.89
C ALA A 59 -3.69 7.06 -7.37
N LEU A 60 -4.25 7.13 -6.16
CA LEU A 60 -4.77 8.35 -5.57
C LEU A 60 -3.67 9.32 -5.15
N SER A 61 -2.53 8.83 -4.66
CA SER A 61 -1.39 9.69 -4.30
C SER A 61 -0.74 10.35 -5.54
N ASN A 62 -1.05 9.85 -6.73
CA ASN A 62 -0.48 10.26 -8.01
C ASN A 62 -1.56 10.60 -9.04
N ILE A 63 -2.72 11.09 -8.61
CA ILE A 63 -3.87 11.29 -9.50
C ILE A 63 -3.54 12.16 -10.72
N GLU A 64 -2.80 13.25 -10.53
CA GLU A 64 -2.38 14.16 -11.60
C GLU A 64 -1.41 13.50 -12.59
N LEU A 65 -0.54 12.61 -12.09
CA LEU A 65 0.37 11.85 -12.94
C LEU A 65 -0.42 10.93 -13.87
N PHE A 66 -1.42 10.23 -13.34
CA PHE A 66 -2.26 9.32 -14.11
C PHE A 66 -3.20 10.06 -15.07
N ARG A 67 -3.72 11.23 -14.70
CA ARG A 67 -4.51 12.10 -15.59
C ARG A 67 -3.70 12.58 -16.80
N GLY A 68 -2.41 12.83 -16.61
CA GLY A 68 -1.51 13.36 -17.64
C GLY A 68 -0.93 12.32 -18.60
N LEU A 69 -1.25 11.02 -18.45
CA LEU A 69 -0.69 9.99 -19.33
C LEU A 69 -1.28 10.07 -20.74
N THR A 70 -0.42 10.17 -21.74
CA THR A 70 -0.82 10.24 -23.16
C THR A 70 -0.91 8.87 -23.84
N SER A 71 -0.21 7.88 -23.28
CA SER A 71 -0.27 6.48 -23.68
C SER A 71 -0.12 5.59 -22.45
N SER A 72 -1.01 4.63 -22.28
CA SER A 72 -0.98 3.69 -21.16
C SER A 72 -1.61 2.36 -21.59
N THR A 73 -1.15 1.27 -20.99
CA THR A 73 -1.72 -0.06 -21.22
C THR A 73 -2.03 -0.76 -19.91
N GLY A 74 -2.64 -1.95 -19.99
CA GLY A 74 -2.82 -2.81 -18.83
C GLY A 74 -3.52 -2.12 -17.65
N MET A 75 -2.88 -2.20 -16.49
CA MET A 75 -3.43 -1.64 -15.26
C MET A 75 -3.31 -0.11 -15.19
N ILE A 76 -2.25 0.45 -15.77
CA ILE A 76 -2.00 1.90 -15.80
C ILE A 76 -3.10 2.61 -16.59
N LYS A 77 -3.57 1.99 -17.67
CA LYS A 77 -4.72 2.50 -18.42
C LYS A 77 -5.98 2.59 -17.55
N LYS A 78 -6.24 1.59 -16.72
CA LYS A 78 -7.40 1.60 -15.81
C LYS A 78 -7.27 2.70 -14.76
N MET A 79 -6.07 2.94 -14.23
CA MET A 79 -5.80 4.05 -13.31
C MET A 79 -6.01 5.40 -13.99
N HIS A 80 -5.49 5.57 -15.22
CA HIS A 80 -5.75 6.75 -16.05
C HIS A 80 -7.26 6.96 -16.26
N ASP A 81 -7.98 5.95 -16.75
CA ASP A 81 -9.41 6.05 -17.06
C ASP A 81 -10.26 6.34 -15.80
N ALA A 82 -9.87 5.80 -14.65
CA ALA A 82 -10.49 6.11 -13.37
C ALA A 82 -10.15 7.53 -12.87
N SER A 83 -8.94 8.03 -13.14
CA SER A 83 -8.51 9.38 -12.74
C SER A 83 -9.23 10.51 -13.47
N LEU A 84 -9.84 10.20 -14.62
CA LEU A 84 -10.63 11.11 -15.44
C LEU A 84 -12.12 11.17 -15.04
N LYS A 85 -12.52 10.51 -13.95
CA LYS A 85 -13.89 10.61 -13.43
C LYS A 85 -14.17 11.98 -12.84
N ASP A 86 -15.43 12.41 -12.97
CA ASP A 86 -15.85 13.77 -12.63
C ASP A 86 -15.85 13.98 -11.11
N SER A 87 -16.17 12.93 -10.33
CA SER A 87 -16.15 12.99 -8.86
C SER A 87 -15.12 12.05 -8.24
N VAL A 88 -14.67 12.39 -7.03
CA VAL A 88 -13.76 11.52 -6.27
C VAL A 88 -14.40 10.16 -5.95
N GLU A 89 -15.70 10.11 -5.67
CA GLU A 89 -16.42 8.88 -5.35
C GLU A 89 -16.47 7.95 -6.57
N GLU A 90 -16.71 8.52 -7.76
CA GLU A 90 -16.66 7.78 -9.01
C GLU A 90 -15.24 7.29 -9.34
N CYS A 91 -14.22 8.12 -9.07
CA CYS A 91 -12.81 7.76 -9.26
C CYS A 91 -12.43 6.55 -8.39
N VAL A 92 -12.65 6.63 -7.07
CA VAL A 92 -12.27 5.56 -6.14
C VAL A 92 -13.08 4.29 -6.44
N LYS A 93 -14.36 4.41 -6.82
CA LYS A 93 -15.17 3.26 -7.27
C LYS A 93 -14.58 2.61 -8.51
N ALA A 94 -14.20 3.40 -9.51
CA ALA A 94 -13.60 2.90 -10.73
C ALA A 94 -12.23 2.23 -10.47
N LEU A 95 -11.43 2.75 -9.54
CA LEU A 95 -10.18 2.09 -9.11
C LEU A 95 -10.46 0.75 -8.43
N TYR A 96 -11.42 0.71 -7.50
CA TYR A 96 -11.78 -0.51 -6.79
C TYR A 96 -12.25 -1.65 -7.72
N GLU A 97 -13.12 -1.32 -8.69
CA GLU A 97 -13.59 -2.27 -9.70
C GLU A 97 -12.48 -2.60 -10.72
N ALA A 98 -11.67 -1.60 -11.02
CA ALA A 98 -10.50 -1.58 -11.89
C ALA A 98 -9.45 -2.65 -11.60
N LEU A 99 -9.01 -2.64 -10.34
CA LEU A 99 -7.68 -3.09 -9.91
C LEU A 99 -7.67 -4.49 -9.26
N ASP A 100 -8.76 -5.26 -9.42
CA ASP A 100 -8.85 -6.62 -8.88
C ASP A 100 -8.05 -7.64 -9.73
N GLY A 101 -7.09 -8.35 -9.09
CA GLY A 101 -6.61 -9.65 -9.55
C GLY A 101 -5.21 -9.74 -10.19
N GLU A 102 -4.56 -8.65 -10.61
CA GLU A 102 -3.26 -8.72 -11.34
C GLU A 102 -2.14 -7.81 -10.78
N LYS A 103 -1.89 -7.87 -9.46
CA LYS A 103 -0.93 -6.99 -8.75
C LYS A 103 0.49 -7.01 -9.31
N ALA A 104 1.01 -8.20 -9.65
CA ALA A 104 2.37 -8.35 -10.18
C ALA A 104 2.53 -7.69 -11.55
N LYS A 105 1.49 -7.77 -12.38
CA LYS A 105 1.47 -7.12 -13.69
C LYS A 105 1.38 -5.60 -13.55
N MET A 106 0.58 -5.10 -12.61
CA MET A 106 0.57 -3.67 -12.29
C MET A 106 1.96 -3.16 -11.90
N ALA A 107 2.69 -3.89 -11.05
CA ALA A 107 4.05 -3.49 -10.66
C ALA A 107 5.00 -3.43 -11.86
N LEU A 108 4.87 -4.35 -12.82
CA LEU A 108 5.63 -4.30 -14.07
C LEU A 108 5.19 -3.13 -14.94
N ASP A 109 3.89 -2.92 -15.13
CA ASP A 109 3.35 -1.81 -15.93
C ASP A 109 3.82 -0.46 -15.33
N LEU A 110 3.81 -0.30 -14.00
CA LEU A 110 4.35 0.89 -13.32
C LEU A 110 5.85 1.08 -13.59
N LEU A 111 6.64 0.01 -13.60
CA LEU A 111 8.08 0.09 -13.83
C LEU A 111 8.43 0.55 -15.26
N TYR A 112 7.59 0.22 -16.24
CA TYR A 112 7.84 0.50 -17.65
C TYR A 112 7.11 1.74 -18.19
N ASP A 113 5.88 2.00 -17.74
CA ASP A 113 5.03 3.06 -18.29
C ASP A 113 5.12 4.37 -17.48
N VAL A 114 5.71 4.34 -16.28
CA VAL A 114 5.83 5.51 -15.40
C VAL A 114 7.29 5.76 -15.05
N GLU A 115 7.74 7.01 -15.21
CA GLU A 115 9.08 7.42 -14.79
C GLU A 115 9.19 7.37 -13.26
N PRO A 116 10.11 6.55 -12.69
CA PRO A 116 10.14 6.30 -11.24
C PRO A 116 10.29 7.57 -10.40
N GLU A 117 11.02 8.57 -10.91
CA GLU A 117 11.26 9.85 -10.23
C GLU A 117 10.00 10.72 -10.12
N LYS A 118 9.01 10.49 -10.98
CA LYS A 118 7.73 11.20 -10.97
C LYS A 118 6.68 10.50 -10.10
N LEU A 119 6.90 9.24 -9.75
CA LEU A 119 5.97 8.44 -8.95
C LEU A 119 6.17 8.76 -7.46
N LYS A 120 5.15 9.34 -6.83
CA LYS A 120 5.11 9.52 -5.38
C LYS A 120 4.83 8.20 -4.69
N VAL A 121 5.70 7.84 -3.76
CA VAL A 121 5.55 6.67 -2.90
C VAL A 121 4.50 7.00 -1.81
N PRO A 122 3.50 6.14 -1.56
CA PRO A 122 2.55 6.34 -0.46
C PRO A 122 3.27 6.43 0.88
N THR A 123 2.85 7.35 1.75
CA THR A 123 3.57 7.70 2.99
C THR A 123 3.89 6.49 3.86
N TYR A 124 2.95 5.57 4.05
CA TYR A 124 3.18 4.39 4.90
C TYR A 124 4.27 3.45 4.36
N ILE A 125 4.48 3.42 3.03
CA ILE A 125 5.59 2.69 2.40
C ILE A 125 6.91 3.43 2.61
N ASP A 126 6.94 4.75 2.39
CA ASP A 126 8.13 5.57 2.60
C ASP A 126 8.61 5.51 4.06
N GLU A 127 7.70 5.67 5.01
CA GLU A 127 7.98 5.53 6.45
C GLU A 127 8.45 4.13 6.81
N GLY A 128 7.79 3.10 6.28
CA GLY A 128 8.17 1.71 6.50
C GLY A 128 9.59 1.38 5.97
N LEU A 129 9.94 1.90 4.79
CA LEU A 129 11.27 1.70 4.20
C LEU A 129 12.36 2.47 4.96
N LYS A 130 12.08 3.71 5.39
CA LYS A 130 13.01 4.49 6.23
C LYS A 130 13.23 3.82 7.59
N TRP A 131 12.16 3.29 8.19
CA TRP A 131 12.24 2.52 9.42
C TRP A 131 13.11 1.27 9.21
N LEU A 132 12.85 0.48 8.17
CA LEU A 132 13.62 -0.72 7.87
C LEU A 132 15.11 -0.41 7.63
N GLU A 133 15.41 0.65 6.88
CA GLU A 133 16.78 1.09 6.64
C GLU A 133 17.51 1.41 7.96
N LYS A 134 16.82 2.10 8.89
CA LYS A 134 17.36 2.42 10.22
C LYS A 134 17.65 1.17 11.03
N GLU A 135 16.71 0.22 11.08
CA GLU A 135 16.89 -1.03 11.83
C GLU A 135 18.05 -1.87 11.28
N LEU A 136 18.21 -1.92 9.95
CA LEU A 136 19.32 -2.62 9.31
C LEU A 136 20.67 -1.96 9.62
N LYS A 137 20.74 -0.62 9.64
CA LYS A 137 21.95 0.12 10.02
C LYS A 137 22.33 -0.11 11.48
N HIS A 138 21.36 -0.11 12.39
CA HIS A 138 21.57 -0.43 13.81
C HIS A 138 22.11 -1.85 13.97
N THR A 139 21.43 -2.81 13.36
CA THR A 139 21.83 -4.23 13.37
C THR A 139 23.24 -4.43 12.82
N TYR A 140 23.58 -3.78 11.71
CA TYR A 140 24.92 -3.85 11.13
C TYR A 140 26.00 -3.31 12.08
N GLN A 141 25.73 -2.20 12.77
CA GLN A 141 26.67 -1.67 13.76
C GLN A 141 26.85 -2.63 14.94
N ASP A 142 25.77 -3.24 15.43
CA ASP A 142 25.85 -4.25 16.49
C ASP A 142 26.70 -5.46 16.06
N PHE A 143 26.63 -5.88 14.80
CA PHE A 143 27.45 -6.97 14.27
C PHE A 143 28.92 -6.59 14.05
N VAL A 144 29.20 -5.36 13.60
CA VAL A 144 30.58 -4.92 13.31
C VAL A 144 31.35 -4.57 14.58
N TYR A 145 30.67 -4.08 15.62
CA TYR A 145 31.27 -3.70 16.90
C TYR A 145 31.00 -4.70 18.02
N ALA A 146 30.46 -5.88 17.71
CA ALA A 146 30.42 -6.98 18.67
C ALA A 146 31.86 -7.34 19.04
N GLU A 147 32.23 -7.12 20.31
CA GLU A 147 33.46 -7.67 20.86
C GLU A 147 33.45 -9.20 20.64
N PRO A 148 34.59 -9.82 20.28
CA PRO A 148 34.67 -11.26 20.17
C PRO A 148 34.14 -11.89 21.45
N ARG A 149 33.09 -12.70 21.35
CA ARG A 149 32.62 -13.47 22.50
C ARG A 149 33.78 -14.37 22.91
N GLU A 150 34.36 -14.14 24.09
CA GLU A 150 35.30 -15.08 24.68
C GLU A 150 34.58 -16.43 24.74
N VAL A 151 35.07 -17.38 23.97
CA VAL A 151 34.64 -18.78 24.11
C VAL A 151 35.26 -19.21 25.42
N ASP A 152 34.44 -19.29 26.47
CA ASP A 152 34.89 -19.85 27.75
C ASP A 152 35.57 -21.18 27.45
N ALA A 153 36.83 -21.30 27.88
CA ALA A 153 37.60 -22.52 27.75
C ALA A 153 36.75 -23.68 28.30
N PRO A 154 36.72 -24.84 27.62
CA PRO A 154 35.95 -25.98 28.11
C PRO A 154 36.34 -26.21 29.57
N GLN A 155 35.37 -26.09 30.47
CA GLN A 155 35.59 -26.41 31.88
C GLN A 155 35.97 -27.88 31.91
N ASP A 156 37.22 -28.15 32.30
CA ASP A 156 37.71 -29.50 32.51
C ASP A 156 36.69 -30.22 33.38
N LEU A 157 36.11 -31.30 32.85
CA LEU A 157 35.26 -32.18 33.65
C LEU A 157 36.13 -32.66 34.82
N GLU A 158 35.86 -32.15 36.03
CA GLU A 158 36.37 -32.79 37.24
C GLU A 158 35.78 -34.20 37.29
N VAL A 159 36.62 -35.17 36.93
CA VAL A 159 36.35 -36.59 37.07
C VAL A 159 36.34 -36.89 38.57
N PHE A 160 35.16 -37.04 39.15
CA PHE A 160 34.95 -37.69 40.44
C PHE A 160 34.86 -39.21 40.26
#